data_AF-A0A1W7R7R1-F1
#
_entry.id   AF-A0A1W7R7R1-F1
#
_cell.length_a   1.000
_cell.length_b   1.000
_cell.length_c   1.000
_cell.angle_alpha   90.00
_cell.angle_beta   90.00
_cell.angle_gamma   90.00
#
_symmetry.space_group_name_H-M   'P 1'
#
loop_
_entity.id
_entity.type
_entity.pdbx_description
1 polymer ?
#
loop_
_entity_poly.entity_id
_entity_poly.type
_entity_poly.pdbx_seq_one_letter_code
_entity_poly.pdbx_strand_id
1 'polypeptide(L)'
;MLPSSVCCYVCIVLAIMMKQILFVHSASLRSYEQYDNNLEDQPEDVLIDLITRYGQTIMRARDDLENSKRTVDFGLSRGYSGAQEAKHRMAMAVANFAGGPGRKRRVDNRNAED
;
A
#
# COMPACT_ATOMS: atom_id res chain seq x y z
N MET A 1 35.21 30.90 18.65
CA MET A 1 34.01 31.50 19.27
C MET A 1 33.13 32.00 18.14
N LEU A 2 31.97 31.39 17.92
CA LEU A 2 31.05 31.85 16.87
C LEU A 2 30.52 33.24 17.24
N PRO A 3 30.35 34.16 16.27
CA PRO A 3 29.78 35.47 16.55
C PRO A 3 28.37 35.30 17.12
N SER A 4 28.01 36.08 18.15
CA SER A 4 26.68 36.04 18.78
C SER A 4 25.53 36.15 17.77
N SER A 5 25.73 36.94 16.70
CA SER A 5 24.79 37.07 15.59
C SER A 5 24.51 35.74 14.86
N VAL A 6 25.53 34.91 14.63
CA VAL A 6 25.39 33.61 13.94
C VAL A 6 24.61 32.63 14.81
N CYS A 7 24.79 32.67 16.13
CA CYS A 7 24.01 31.86 17.08
C CYS A 7 22.52 32.20 17.00
N CYS A 8 22.16 33.49 16.93
CA CYS A 8 20.77 33.92 16.81
C CYS A 8 20.10 33.42 15.52
N TYR A 9 20.80 33.47 14.39
CA TYR A 9 20.26 32.96 13.11
C TYR A 9 20.01 31.45 13.16
N VAL A 10 20.93 30.66 13.73
CA VAL A 10 20.76 29.22 13.86
C VAL A 10 19.56 28.88 14.75
N CYS A 11 19.39 29.57 15.88
CA CYS A 11 18.25 29.37 16.77
C CYS A 11 16.90 29.67 16.09
N ILE A 12 16.84 30.73 15.28
CA ILE A 12 15.62 31.09 14.53
C ILE A 12 15.26 30.01 13.51
N VAL A 13 16.24 29.52 12.74
CA VAL A 13 16.01 28.47 11.73
C VAL A 13 15.54 27.18 12.40
N LEU A 14 16.14 26.78 13.52
CA LEU A 14 15.73 25.59 14.28
C LEU A 14 14.31 25.73 14.83
N ALA A 15 13.94 26.91 15.32
CA ALA A 15 12.58 27.17 15.80
C ALA A 15 11.54 27.06 14.68
N ILE A 16 11.85 27.59 13.48
CA ILE A 16 10.98 27.46 12.30
C ILE A 16 10.83 25.99 11.92
N MET A 17 11.92 25.22 11.84
CA MET A 17 11.86 23.79 11.50
C MET A 17 11.01 22.99 12.49
N MET A 18 11.17 23.23 13.80
CA MET A 18 10.37 22.57 14.83
C MET A 18 8.87 22.88 14.71
N LYS A 19 8.50 24.13 14.35
CA LYS A 19 7.10 24.50 14.11
C LYS A 19 6.50 23.75 12.91
N GLN A 20 7.27 23.58 11.84
CA GLN A 20 6.81 22.82 10.68
C GLN A 20 6.60 21.34 10.99
N ILE A 21 7.50 20.73 11.76
CA ILE A 21 7.38 19.34 12.21
C ILE A 21 6.11 19.17 13.06
N LEU A 22 5.86 20.09 13.98
CA LEU A 22 4.67 20.03 14.85
C LEU A 22 3.36 20.20 14.06
N PHE A 23 3.33 21.09 13.06
CA PHE A 23 2.17 21.29 12.20
C PHE A 23 1.82 20.02 11.41
N VAL A 24 2.82 19.39 10.78
CA VAL A 24 2.64 18.13 10.05
C VAL A 24 2.16 17.01 10.97
N HIS A 25 2.72 16.90 12.17
CA HIS A 25 2.31 15.90 13.16
C HIS A 25 0.85 16.09 13.61
N SER A 26 0.45 17.33 13.88
CA SER A 26 -0.95 17.65 14.26
C SER A 26 -1.96 17.36 13.14
N ALA A 27 -1.58 17.54 11.88
CA ALA A 27 -2.40 17.19 10.74
C ALA A 27 -2.57 15.66 10.61
N SER A 28 -1.50 14.88 10.81
CA SER A 28 -1.57 13.42 10.80
C SER A 28 -2.42 12.83 11.93
N LEU A 29 -2.35 13.41 13.13
CA LEU A 29 -3.15 12.95 14.28
C LEU A 29 -4.64 13.18 14.07
N ARG A 30 -5.03 14.35 13.53
CA ARG A 30 -6.44 14.63 13.18
C ARG A 30 -7.00 13.67 12.13
N SER A 31 -6.21 13.31 11.13
CA SER A 31 -6.63 12.33 10.12
C SER A 31 -6.80 10.92 10.69
N TYR A 32 -5.98 10.55 11.68
CA TYR A 32 -6.08 9.24 12.34
C TYR A 32 -7.28 9.16 13.28
N GLU A 33 -7.47 10.15 14.17
CA GLU A 33 -8.64 10.16 15.06
C GLU A 33 -9.95 10.24 14.28
N GLN A 34 -10.01 11.00 13.18
CA GLN A 34 -11.22 11.05 12.38
C GLN A 34 -11.52 9.71 11.70
N TYR A 35 -10.52 8.92 11.33
CA TYR A 35 -10.74 7.58 10.79
C TYR A 35 -11.28 6.60 11.86
N ASP A 36 -10.70 6.64 13.05
CA ASP A 36 -11.07 5.76 14.18
C ASP A 36 -12.49 6.05 14.69
N ASN A 37 -12.82 7.34 14.90
CA ASN A 37 -14.16 7.76 15.33
C ASN A 37 -15.24 7.43 14.27
N ASN A 38 -14.93 7.45 12.97
CA ASN A 38 -15.89 7.04 11.93
C ASN A 38 -16.06 5.52 11.80
N LEU A 39 -15.13 4.74 12.36
CA LEU A 39 -15.21 3.28 12.37
C LEU A 39 -16.02 2.77 13.56
N GLU A 40 -15.94 3.47 14.69
CA GLU A 40 -16.63 3.12 15.93
C GLU A 40 -18.12 3.55 15.92
N ASP A 41 -18.46 4.59 15.14
CA ASP A 41 -19.83 5.15 15.03
C ASP A 41 -20.62 4.60 13.82
N GLN A 42 -20.02 3.71 13.01
CA GLN A 42 -20.71 3.09 11.87
C GLN A 42 -21.38 1.78 12.33
N PRO A 43 -22.71 1.60 12.12
CA PRO A 43 -23.37 0.36 12.48
C PRO A 43 -22.77 -0.80 11.69
N GLU A 44 -22.27 -1.82 12.38
CA GLU A 44 -21.62 -3.01 11.80
C GLU A 44 -22.47 -3.63 10.68
N ASP A 45 -23.79 -3.55 10.80
CA ASP A 45 -24.76 -4.04 9.80
C ASP A 45 -24.60 -3.40 8.42
N VAL A 46 -24.26 -2.11 8.36
CA VAL A 46 -24.07 -1.38 7.09
C VAL A 46 -22.74 -1.79 6.45
N LEU A 47 -21.70 -1.97 7.25
CA LEU A 47 -20.41 -2.48 6.78
C LEU A 47 -20.57 -3.92 6.26
N ILE A 48 -21.30 -4.78 6.97
CA ILE A 48 -21.57 -6.16 6.56
C ILE A 48 -22.41 -6.20 5.28
N ASP A 49 -23.44 -5.36 5.15
CA ASP A 49 -24.24 -5.24 3.93
C ASP A 49 -23.37 -4.73 2.75
N LEU A 50 -22.50 -3.76 3.00
CA LEU A 50 -21.56 -3.26 1.99
C LEU A 50 -20.56 -4.33 1.55
N ILE A 51 -19.93 -5.05 2.50
CA ILE A 51 -19.01 -6.16 2.22
C ILE A 51 -19.74 -7.27 1.47
N THR A 52 -20.97 -7.59 1.85
CA THR A 52 -21.77 -8.64 1.21
C THR A 52 -22.15 -8.26 -0.22
N ARG A 53 -22.63 -7.02 -0.44
CA ARG A 53 -22.91 -6.49 -1.78
C ARG A 53 -21.66 -6.50 -2.64
N TYR A 54 -20.54 -6.09 -2.07
CA TYR A 54 -19.27 -6.03 -2.78
C TYR A 54 -18.74 -7.43 -3.13
N GLY A 55 -18.79 -8.37 -2.19
CA GLY A 55 -18.44 -9.77 -2.40
C GLY A 55 -19.31 -10.42 -3.49
N GLN A 56 -20.61 -10.13 -3.49
CA GLN A 56 -21.53 -10.57 -4.53
C GLN A 56 -21.21 -9.98 -5.91
N THR A 57 -20.81 -8.70 -5.99
CA THR A 57 -20.37 -8.08 -7.25
C THR A 57 -19.05 -8.69 -7.73
N ILE A 58 -18.08 -8.93 -6.84
CA ILE A 58 -16.81 -9.58 -7.20
C ILE A 58 -17.05 -11.01 -7.69
N MET A 59 -17.89 -11.79 -7.02
CA MET A 59 -18.17 -13.18 -7.42
C MET A 59 -18.80 -13.25 -8.80
N ARG A 60 -19.77 -12.38 -9.09
CA ARG A 60 -20.37 -12.27 -10.43
C ARG A 60 -19.37 -11.80 -11.47
N ALA A 61 -18.59 -10.76 -11.14
CA ALA A 61 -17.54 -10.27 -12.02
C ALA A 61 -16.47 -11.33 -12.26
N ARG A 62 -16.17 -12.22 -11.30
CA ARG A 62 -15.19 -13.32 -11.42
C ARG A 62 -15.64 -14.38 -12.42
N ASP A 63 -16.92 -14.74 -12.42
CA ASP A 63 -17.47 -15.67 -13.41
C ASP A 63 -17.42 -15.05 -14.82
N ASP A 64 -17.63 -13.73 -14.94
CA ASP A 64 -17.40 -12.98 -16.19
C ASP A 64 -15.90 -12.78 -16.52
N LEU A 65 -15.02 -12.85 -15.51
CA LEU A 65 -13.57 -12.63 -15.61
C LEU A 65 -12.81 -13.87 -16.09
N GLU A 66 -13.35 -15.06 -15.89
CA GLU A 66 -12.75 -16.29 -16.44
C GLU A 66 -12.64 -16.19 -17.99
N ASN A 67 -13.49 -15.37 -18.62
CA ASN A 67 -13.42 -15.03 -20.03
C ASN A 67 -12.87 -13.60 -20.33
N SER A 68 -12.78 -12.73 -19.33
CA SER A 68 -12.35 -11.34 -19.53
C SER A 68 -11.16 -11.04 -18.64
N LYS A 69 -9.98 -10.92 -19.24
CA LYS A 69 -8.71 -10.51 -18.63
C LYS A 69 -8.72 -9.06 -18.08
N ARG A 70 -9.87 -8.55 -17.61
CA ARG A 70 -10.07 -7.17 -17.13
C ARG A 70 -9.90 -7.10 -15.62
N THR A 71 -8.65 -6.95 -15.21
CA THR A 71 -8.29 -6.62 -13.83
C THR A 71 -9.17 -5.46 -13.32
N VAL A 72 -9.86 -5.67 -12.19
CA VAL A 72 -10.62 -4.63 -11.50
C VAL A 72 -9.62 -3.60 -10.97
N ASP A 73 -9.61 -2.39 -11.55
CA ASP A 73 -8.73 -1.29 -11.11
C ASP A 73 -9.43 -0.49 -10.00
N PHE A 74 -8.90 -0.60 -8.79
CA PHE A 74 -9.37 0.11 -7.61
C PHE A 74 -8.83 1.55 -7.51
N GLY A 75 -8.20 2.08 -8.56
CA GLY A 75 -7.50 3.35 -8.50
C GLY A 75 -6.24 3.28 -7.64
N LEU A 76 -5.83 2.07 -7.24
CA LEU A 76 -4.56 1.78 -6.58
C LEU A 76 -3.37 2.05 -7.52
N SER A 77 -3.55 2.57 -8.73
CA SER A 77 -2.44 2.96 -9.59
C SER A 77 -1.83 4.32 -9.20
N ARG A 78 -2.44 5.08 -8.27
CA ARG A 78 -2.03 6.46 -7.95
C ARG A 78 -1.82 6.69 -6.45
N GLY A 79 -0.89 7.59 -6.12
CA GLY A 79 -0.59 7.99 -4.74
C GLY A 79 0.13 6.91 -3.92
N TYR A 80 0.09 7.04 -2.59
CA TYR A 80 0.76 6.13 -1.65
C TYR A 80 0.25 4.69 -1.76
N SER A 81 -1.08 4.52 -1.89
CA SER A 81 -1.74 3.22 -2.05
C SER A 81 -1.20 2.46 -3.25
N GLY A 82 -0.85 3.17 -4.33
CA GLY A 82 -0.29 2.55 -5.52
C GLY A 82 1.17 2.21 -5.50
N ALA A 83 1.97 3.00 -4.80
CA ALA A 83 3.33 2.59 -4.52
C ALA A 83 3.36 1.30 -3.66
N GLN A 84 2.38 1.12 -2.77
CA GLN A 84 2.25 -0.07 -1.93
C GLN A 84 1.76 -1.29 -2.72
N GLU A 85 0.72 -1.12 -3.55
CA GLU A 85 0.21 -2.21 -4.40
C GLU A 85 1.25 -2.64 -5.45
N ALA A 86 1.98 -1.70 -6.06
CA ALA A 86 3.04 -2.01 -7.01
C ALA A 86 4.16 -2.84 -6.37
N LYS A 87 4.61 -2.45 -5.16
CA LYS A 87 5.59 -3.24 -4.39
C LYS A 87 5.07 -4.62 -4.03
N HIS A 88 3.81 -4.71 -3.63
CA HIS A 88 3.18 -5.98 -3.29
C HIS A 88 3.09 -6.92 -4.51
N ARG A 89 2.66 -6.39 -5.65
CA ARG A 89 2.56 -7.12 -6.93
C ARG A 89 3.94 -7.56 -7.42
N MET A 90 4.96 -6.71 -7.29
CA MET A 90 6.34 -7.06 -7.58
C MET A 90 6.85 -8.18 -6.67
N ALA A 91 6.61 -8.10 -5.36
CA ALA A 91 7.00 -9.13 -4.40
C ALA A 91 6.31 -10.47 -4.69
N MET A 92 5.01 -10.46 -5.01
CA MET A 92 4.26 -11.64 -5.41
C MET A 92 4.80 -12.24 -6.72
N ALA A 93 5.17 -11.43 -7.69
CA ALA A 93 5.76 -11.90 -8.95
C ALA A 93 7.15 -12.54 -8.72
N VAL A 94 7.95 -11.98 -7.82
CA VAL A 94 9.24 -12.56 -7.42
C VAL A 94 9.03 -13.89 -6.67
N ALA A 95 8.04 -13.98 -5.78
CA ALA A 95 7.72 -15.22 -5.08
C ALA A 95 7.22 -16.32 -6.04
N ASN A 96 6.46 -15.93 -7.07
CA ASN A 96 5.96 -16.84 -8.10
C ASN A 96 6.93 -17.06 -9.25
N PHE A 97 8.14 -16.49 -9.20
CA PHE A 97 9.13 -16.63 -10.26
C PHE A 97 9.61 -18.08 -10.36
N ALA A 98 9.31 -18.72 -11.50
CA ALA A 98 9.61 -20.13 -11.74
C ALA A 98 11.10 -20.50 -11.64
N GLY A 99 12.00 -19.52 -11.76
CA GLY A 99 13.45 -19.69 -11.66
C GLY A 99 14.09 -19.19 -10.35
N GLY A 100 13.31 -19.00 -9.29
CA GLY A 100 13.83 -18.52 -8.01
C GLY A 100 14.93 -19.42 -7.41
N PRO A 101 15.92 -18.86 -6.69
CA PRO A 101 17.02 -19.62 -6.11
C PRO A 101 16.50 -20.74 -5.20
N GLY A 102 17.01 -21.97 -5.40
CA GLY A 102 16.59 -23.17 -4.67
C GLY A 102 15.61 -24.10 -5.41
N ARG A 103 15.03 -23.67 -6.54
CA ARG A 103 14.11 -24.51 -7.34
C ARG A 103 14.91 -25.34 -8.35
N LYS A 104 14.99 -26.66 -8.15
CA LYS A 104 15.66 -27.58 -9.08
C LYS A 104 14.99 -27.50 -10.45
N ARG A 105 15.75 -27.11 -11.48
CA ARG A 105 15.31 -27.23 -12.88
C ARG A 105 14.97 -28.70 -13.11
N ARG A 106 13.75 -28.99 -13.55
CA ARG A 106 13.40 -30.33 -14.01
C ARG A 106 14.27 -30.58 -15.24
N VAL A 107 15.34 -31.35 -15.08
CA VAL A 107 16.10 -31.86 -16.20
C VAL A 107 15.19 -32.85 -16.93
N ASP A 108 14.81 -32.50 -18.15
CA ASP A 108 14.06 -33.38 -19.03
C ASP A 108 14.97 -34.55 -19.37
N ASN A 109 14.77 -35.69 -18.69
CA ASN A 109 15.56 -36.90 -18.89
C ASN A 109 15.08 -37.68 -20.13
N ARG A 110 14.86 -36.99 -21.25
CA ARG A 110 14.35 -37.57 -22.50
C ARG A 110 15.42 -37.84 -23.56
N ASN A 111 16.70 -37.52 -23.28
CA ASN A 111 17.79 -37.66 -24.25
C ASN A 111 19.02 -38.41 -23.67
N ALA A 112 18.81 -39.42 -22.80
CA ALA A 112 19.88 -40.21 -22.21
C ALA A 112 19.89 -41.68 -22.68
N GLU A 113 19.31 -41.94 -23.85
CA GLU A 113 19.44 -43.19 -24.59
C GLU A 113 19.76 -42.81 -26.05
N ASP A 114 21.04 -42.53 -26.31
CA ASP A 114 21.71 -42.67 -27.61
C ASP A 114 23.23 -42.66 -27.37
#